data_AF-A0A8B6BEA6-F1
#
_entry.id   AF-A0A8B6BEA6-F1
#
_cell.length_a   1.000
_cell.length_b   1.000
_cell.length_c   1.000
_cell.angle_alpha   90.00
_cell.angle_beta   90.00
_cell.angle_gamma   90.00
#
_symmetry.space_group_name_H-M   'P 1'
#
loop_
_entity.id
_entity.type
_entity.pdbx_description
1 polymer ?
#
loop_
_entity_poly.entity_id
_entity_poly.type
_entity_poly.pdbx_seq_one_letter_code
_entity_poly.pdbx_strand_id
1 'polypeptide(L)'
;MSFYMETFVRDLFVRVQCPPEVLAFIEDNESYSVSGNESKGEGGDFILENYNRKTKRLIPAGLPDNNKWLQVCRNVDRLDKVYCSLSTLLGLSSVYEDYMYAYDIGKEISNFRTIIQNLKFLEQKTLNKHNSPDLKGQ
;
A
#
# COMPACT_ATOMS: atom_id res chain seq x y z
N MET A 1 -4.06 -14.10 -1.04
CA MET A 1 -4.43 -13.41 0.21
C MET A 1 -3.52 -12.20 0.31
N SER A 2 -4.04 -10.97 0.48
CA SER A 2 -3.17 -9.80 0.60
C SER A 2 -2.37 -9.87 1.92
N PHE A 3 -1.14 -9.36 1.92
CA PHE A 3 -0.23 -9.35 3.07
C PHE A 3 -0.87 -8.81 4.38
N TYR A 4 -1.83 -7.90 4.24
CA TYR A 4 -2.61 -7.32 5.34
C TYR A 4 -3.49 -8.36 6.06
N MET A 5 -4.09 -9.30 5.32
CA MET A 5 -4.95 -10.33 5.91
C MET A 5 -4.14 -11.32 6.76
N GLU A 6 -2.93 -11.67 6.34
CA GLU A 6 -2.05 -12.56 7.09
C GLU A 6 -1.59 -11.94 8.41
N THR A 7 -1.26 -10.63 8.37
CA THR A 7 -0.85 -9.88 9.56
C THR A 7 -2.00 -9.72 10.55
N PHE A 8 -3.21 -9.41 10.07
CA PHE A 8 -4.41 -9.30 10.89
C PHE A 8 -4.77 -10.62 11.56
N VAL A 9 -4.77 -11.72 10.81
CA VAL A 9 -5.08 -13.04 11.36
C VAL A 9 -4.05 -13.46 12.42
N ARG A 10 -2.76 -13.21 12.17
CA ARG A 10 -1.70 -13.52 13.14
C ARG A 10 -1.86 -12.73 14.44
N ASP A 11 -2.15 -11.44 14.34
CA ASP A 11 -2.36 -10.57 15.50
C ASP A 11 -3.56 -11.02 16.34
N LEU A 12 -4.69 -11.38 15.70
CA LEU A 12 -5.84 -11.96 16.38
C LEU A 12 -5.51 -13.25 17.13
N PHE A 13 -4.75 -14.17 16.51
CA PHE A 13 -4.36 -15.42 17.15
C PHE A 13 -3.47 -15.20 18.38
N VAL A 14 -2.59 -14.20 18.33
CA VAL A 14 -1.73 -13.85 19.47
C VAL A 14 -2.57 -13.27 20.62
N ARG A 15 -3.49 -12.36 20.32
CA ARG A 15 -4.35 -11.71 21.32
C ARG A 15 -5.27 -12.67 22.04
N VAL A 16 -5.84 -13.66 21.34
CA VAL A 16 -6.69 -14.70 21.96
C VAL A 16 -5.94 -15.53 23.01
N GLN A 17 -4.60 -15.59 22.93
CA GLN A 17 -3.76 -16.32 23.88
C GLN A 17 -3.25 -15.44 25.02
N CYS A 18 -3.52 -14.12 25.01
CA CYS A 18 -3.02 -13.21 26.02
C CYS A 18 -3.81 -13.32 27.35
N PRO A 19 -3.13 -13.19 28.51
CA PRO A 19 -3.79 -13.09 29.81
C PRO A 19 -4.74 -11.88 29.89
N PRO A 20 -5.80 -11.94 30.72
CA PRO A 20 -6.77 -10.86 30.87
C PRO A 20 -6.17 -9.48 31.20
N GLU A 21 -5.09 -9.46 31.99
CA GLU A 21 -4.41 -8.23 32.38
C GLU A 21 -3.70 -7.56 31.20
N VAL A 22 -3.17 -8.36 30.27
CA VAL A 22 -2.53 -7.87 29.04
C VAL A 22 -3.59 -7.40 28.06
N LEU A 23 -4.73 -8.09 27.98
CA LEU A 23 -5.87 -7.66 27.16
C LEU A 23 -6.44 -6.32 27.63
N ALA A 24 -6.61 -6.15 28.95
CA ALA A 24 -7.06 -4.89 29.53
C ALA A 24 -6.06 -3.75 29.27
N PHE A 25 -4.75 -4.01 29.45
CA PHE A 25 -3.72 -3.03 29.12
C PHE A 25 -3.74 -2.64 27.64
N ILE A 26 -3.90 -3.62 26.75
CA ILE A 26 -4.01 -3.40 25.32
C ILE A 26 -5.25 -2.57 24.99
N GLU A 27 -6.42 -2.89 25.56
CA GLU A 27 -7.67 -2.15 25.31
C GLU A 27 -7.60 -0.70 25.81
N ASP A 28 -6.95 -0.47 26.95
CA ASP A 28 -6.79 0.85 27.55
C ASP A 28 -5.76 1.74 26.81
N ASN A 29 -4.79 1.14 26.11
CA ASN A 29 -3.64 1.85 25.54
C ASN A 29 -3.53 1.77 24.01
N GLU A 30 -4.16 0.78 23.37
CA GLU A 30 -4.27 0.70 21.92
C GLU A 30 -5.59 1.32 21.46
N SER A 31 -5.50 2.46 20.78
CA SER A 31 -6.59 2.94 19.95
C SER A 31 -6.40 2.42 18.53
N TYR A 32 -7.31 1.59 18.04
CA TYR A 32 -7.45 1.42 16.61
C TYR A 32 -7.93 2.75 16.03
N SER A 33 -7.17 3.36 15.12
CA SER A 33 -7.78 4.32 14.19
C SER A 33 -8.75 3.52 13.34
N VAL A 34 -10.02 3.47 13.76
CA VAL A 34 -11.09 2.79 13.03
C VAL A 34 -11.33 3.57 11.76
N SER A 35 -10.49 3.32 10.78
CA SER A 35 -10.71 3.79 9.43
C SER A 35 -11.35 2.69 8.64
N GLY A 36 -12.54 2.96 8.14
CA GLY A 36 -13.32 2.01 7.39
C GLY A 36 -14.36 1.34 8.27
N ASN A 37 -15.48 2.04 8.48
CA ASN A 37 -16.71 1.37 8.07
C ASN A 37 -16.53 1.13 6.56
N GLU A 38 -16.50 -0.12 6.09
CA GLU A 38 -16.28 -0.46 4.67
C GLU A 38 -17.26 0.26 3.72
N SER A 39 -18.33 0.84 4.28
CA SER A 39 -19.32 1.64 3.56
C SER A 39 -19.03 3.16 3.49
N LYS A 40 -18.07 3.72 4.25
CA LYS A 40 -17.74 5.16 4.26
C LYS A 40 -16.29 5.46 4.66
N GLY A 41 -15.45 5.72 3.67
CA GLY A 41 -14.25 6.54 3.84
C GLY A 41 -12.95 5.78 4.06
N GLU A 42 -11.90 6.29 3.43
CA GLU A 42 -10.57 5.70 3.33
C GLU A 42 -9.86 5.55 4.68
N GLY A 43 -8.80 4.74 4.69
CA GLY A 43 -7.93 4.48 5.83
C GLY A 43 -7.48 5.75 6.59
N GLY A 44 -7.21 5.68 7.89
CA GLY A 44 -6.72 6.82 8.68
C GLY A 44 -5.35 7.24 8.14
N ASP A 45 -4.56 6.24 7.76
CA ASP A 45 -3.31 6.41 7.02
C ASP A 45 -3.51 7.11 5.68
N PHE A 46 -4.60 6.80 4.96
CA PHE A 46 -4.92 7.47 3.70
C PHE A 46 -5.30 8.94 3.91
N ILE A 47 -6.10 9.24 4.93
CA ILE A 47 -6.48 10.60 5.29
C ILE A 47 -5.22 11.40 5.66
N LEU A 48 -4.34 10.82 6.47
CA LEU A 48 -3.07 11.43 6.84
C LEU A 48 -2.13 11.62 5.63
N GLU A 49 -2.07 10.65 4.73
CA GLU A 49 -1.27 10.74 3.50
C GLU A 49 -1.78 11.86 2.59
N ASN A 50 -3.10 11.92 2.38
CA ASN A 50 -3.74 12.97 1.60
C ASN A 50 -3.47 14.35 2.21
N TYR A 51 -3.61 14.48 3.54
CA TYR A 51 -3.31 15.71 4.26
C TYR A 51 -1.83 16.12 4.15
N ASN A 52 -0.92 15.17 4.25
CA ASN A 52 0.52 15.39 4.07
C ASN A 52 0.84 15.85 2.65
N ARG A 53 0.19 15.25 1.64
CA ARG A 53 0.35 15.61 0.22
C ARG A 53 -0.10 17.04 -0.05
N LYS A 54 -1.29 17.41 0.43
CA LYS A 54 -1.81 18.79 0.35
C LYS A 54 -0.87 19.78 1.00
N THR A 55 -0.40 19.47 2.20
CA THR A 55 0.52 20.33 2.96
C THR A 55 1.83 20.54 2.19
N LYS A 56 2.44 19.47 1.67
CA LYS A 56 3.70 19.55 0.90
C LYS A 56 3.55 20.37 -0.38
N ARG A 57 2.42 20.27 -1.08
CA ARG A 57 2.14 21.06 -2.30
C ARG A 57 2.11 22.57 -2.03
N LEU A 58 1.65 22.97 -0.85
CA LEU A 58 1.51 24.38 -0.47
C LEU A 58 2.81 24.99 0.08
N ILE A 59 3.80 24.15 0.37
CA ILE A 59 5.09 24.57 0.87
C ILE A 59 6.02 24.83 -0.32
N PRO A 60 6.71 25.99 -0.38
CA PRO A 60 7.66 26.28 -1.44
C PRO A 60 8.85 25.31 -1.41
N ALA A 61 9.43 25.04 -2.57
CA ALA A 61 10.59 24.15 -2.70
C ALA A 61 11.75 24.61 -1.81
N GLY A 62 12.32 23.66 -1.06
CA GLY A 62 13.40 23.90 -0.08
C GLY A 62 13.05 23.37 1.31
N LEU A 63 13.99 23.53 2.25
CA LEU A 63 13.78 23.19 3.66
C LEU A 63 12.91 24.28 4.32
N PRO A 64 11.67 23.98 4.72
CA PRO A 64 10.80 24.96 5.36
C PRO A 64 11.17 25.09 6.82
N ASP A 65 11.16 26.32 7.34
CA ASP A 65 11.27 26.56 8.78
C ASP A 65 10.05 25.98 9.52
N ASN A 66 10.22 25.62 10.79
CA ASN A 66 9.17 25.06 11.64
C ASN A 66 7.93 25.96 11.71
N ASN A 67 8.13 27.28 11.72
CA ASN A 67 7.03 28.24 11.71
C ASN A 67 6.22 28.18 10.41
N LYS A 68 6.88 27.98 9.26
CA LYS A 68 6.22 27.83 7.97
C LYS A 68 5.40 26.54 7.92
N TRP A 69 5.97 25.44 8.40
CA TRP A 69 5.24 24.17 8.54
C TRP A 69 3.97 24.34 9.38
N LEU A 70 4.08 24.93 10.57
CA LEU A 70 2.93 25.14 11.45
C LEU A 70 1.87 26.05 10.82
N GLN A 71 2.27 27.12 10.13
CA GLN A 71 1.34 28.02 9.46
C GLN A 71 0.60 27.33 8.32
N VAL A 72 1.28 26.52 7.51
CA VAL A 72 0.66 25.81 6.39
C VAL A 72 -0.26 24.71 6.91
N CYS A 73 0.18 23.86 7.84
CA CYS A 73 -0.67 22.81 8.42
C CYS A 73 -1.95 23.39 9.02
N ARG A 74 -1.85 24.46 9.83
CA ARG A 74 -3.03 25.10 10.45
C ARG A 74 -4.01 25.72 9.46
N ASN A 75 -3.57 26.04 8.25
CA ASN A 75 -4.38 26.73 7.25
C ASN A 75 -4.55 25.93 5.95
N VAL A 76 -4.25 24.62 5.97
CA VAL A 76 -4.14 23.80 4.76
C VAL A 76 -5.41 23.89 3.91
N ASP A 77 -6.60 23.80 4.50
CA ASP A 77 -7.87 23.80 3.75
C ASP A 77 -8.16 25.14 3.08
N ARG A 78 -7.77 26.26 3.72
CA ARG A 78 -7.95 27.60 3.17
C ARG A 78 -6.96 27.86 2.04
N LEU A 79 -5.70 27.48 2.26
CA LEU A 79 -4.64 27.58 1.26
C LEU A 79 -4.92 26.68 0.05
N ASP A 80 -5.46 25.49 0.26
CA ASP A 80 -5.86 24.55 -0.78
C ASP A 80 -6.95 25.15 -1.69
N LYS A 81 -7.95 25.81 -1.10
CA LYS A 81 -8.99 26.53 -1.88
C LYS A 81 -8.40 27.67 -2.72
N VAL A 82 -7.49 28.45 -2.16
CA VAL A 82 -6.81 29.53 -2.88
C VAL A 82 -5.95 28.95 -4.01
N TYR A 83 -5.20 27.89 -3.73
CA TYR A 83 -4.39 27.17 -4.70
C TYR A 83 -5.25 26.67 -5.86
N CYS A 84 -6.32 25.93 -5.59
CA CYS A 84 -7.25 25.44 -6.62
C CYS A 84 -7.84 26.60 -7.43
N SER A 85 -8.26 27.68 -6.78
CA SER A 85 -8.81 28.86 -7.46
C SER A 85 -7.79 29.52 -8.40
N LEU A 86 -6.54 29.65 -7.97
CA LEU A 86 -5.44 30.17 -8.78
C LEU A 86 -5.09 29.22 -9.92
N SER A 87 -5.04 27.91 -9.67
CA SER A 87 -4.80 26.90 -10.71
C SER A 87 -5.88 26.92 -11.78
N THR A 88 -7.16 27.07 -11.40
CA THR A 88 -8.26 27.24 -12.35
C THR A 88 -8.12 28.54 -13.14
N LEU A 89 -7.85 29.66 -12.46
CA LEU A 89 -7.67 30.97 -13.10
C LEU A 89 -6.53 30.97 -14.14
N LEU A 90 -5.41 30.31 -13.80
CA LEU A 90 -4.22 30.24 -14.65
C LEU A 90 -4.31 29.14 -15.72
N GLY A 91 -5.44 28.40 -15.80
CA GLY A 91 -5.59 27.29 -16.73
C GLY A 91 -4.66 26.10 -16.43
N LEU A 92 -4.11 26.04 -15.22
CA LEU A 92 -3.22 24.98 -14.74
C LEU A 92 -3.97 23.79 -14.15
N SER A 93 -5.31 23.81 -14.18
CA SER A 93 -6.17 22.70 -13.79
C SER A 93 -5.97 21.52 -14.74
N SER A 94 -4.88 20.79 -14.57
CA SER A 94 -4.69 19.50 -15.21
C SER A 94 -5.61 18.48 -14.53
N VAL A 95 -6.24 17.62 -15.32
CA VAL A 95 -7.08 16.49 -14.89
C VAL A 95 -6.22 15.37 -14.27
N TYR A 96 -5.02 15.69 -13.78
CA TYR A 96 -4.15 14.69 -13.18
C TYR A 96 -4.59 14.46 -11.74
N GLU A 97 -5.51 13.50 -11.62
CA GLU A 97 -5.83 12.80 -10.39
C GLU A 97 -4.55 12.47 -9.63
N ASP A 98 -4.61 12.76 -8.34
CA ASP A 98 -3.60 12.55 -7.31
C ASP A 98 -3.09 11.07 -7.18
N TYR A 99 -3.39 10.17 -8.13
CA TYR A 99 -3.10 8.73 -8.11
C TYR A 99 -2.50 8.14 -9.40
N MET A 100 -1.86 8.94 -10.27
CA MET A 100 -1.06 8.39 -11.37
C MET A 100 0.32 7.85 -10.90
N TYR A 101 0.31 6.94 -9.94
CA TYR A 101 1.41 6.01 -9.69
C TYR A 101 0.91 4.57 -9.78
N ALA A 102 0.66 4.13 -10.99
CA ALA A 102 0.91 2.76 -11.40
C ALA A 102 0.95 2.75 -12.92
N TYR A 103 2.15 2.79 -13.49
CA TYR A 103 2.31 2.13 -14.78
C TYR A 103 1.80 0.70 -14.57
N ASP A 104 0.75 0.31 -15.29
CA ASP A 104 0.15 -1.01 -15.14
C ASP A 104 1.15 -2.07 -15.65
N ILE A 105 1.98 -2.55 -14.73
CA ILE A 105 2.98 -3.59 -14.99
C ILE A 105 2.34 -4.94 -15.32
N GLY A 106 1.00 -5.05 -15.34
CA GLY A 106 0.29 -6.26 -15.73
C GLY A 106 0.69 -6.75 -17.12
N LYS A 107 1.01 -5.83 -18.04
CA LYS A 107 1.53 -6.16 -19.37
C LYS A 107 2.93 -6.77 -19.32
N GLU A 108 3.82 -6.21 -18.50
CA GLU A 108 5.20 -6.68 -18.35
C GLU A 108 5.25 -8.03 -17.63
N ILE A 109 4.41 -8.20 -16.60
CA ILE A 109 4.23 -9.47 -15.90
C ILE A 109 3.73 -10.55 -16.88
N SER A 110 2.77 -10.21 -17.74
CA SER A 110 2.24 -11.16 -18.73
C SER A 110 3.30 -11.55 -19.75
N ASN A 111 4.03 -10.57 -20.29
CA ASN A 111 5.15 -10.82 -21.21
C ASN A 111 6.25 -11.68 -20.56
N PHE A 112 6.60 -11.41 -19.31
CA PHE A 112 7.59 -12.20 -18.57
C PHE A 112 7.13 -13.64 -18.34
N ARG A 113 5.85 -13.86 -18.00
CA ARG A 113 5.27 -15.20 -17.88
C ARG A 113 5.33 -15.96 -19.21
N THR A 114 5.00 -15.31 -20.32
CA THR A 114 5.10 -15.90 -21.66
C THR A 114 6.55 -16.27 -21.99
N ILE A 115 7.52 -15.41 -21.66
CA ILE A 115 8.95 -15.71 -21.84
C ILE A 115 9.37 -16.94 -21.03
N ILE A 116 9.01 -17.02 -19.74
CA ILE A 116 9.33 -18.17 -18.89
C ILE A 116 8.72 -19.48 -19.43
N GLN A 117 7.46 -19.42 -19.86
CA GLN A 117 6.76 -20.57 -20.44
C GLN A 117 7.42 -21.04 -21.74
N ASN A 118 7.74 -20.11 -22.65
CA ASN A 118 8.39 -20.41 -23.92
C ASN A 118 9.81 -20.96 -23.75
N LEU A 119 10.53 -20.49 -22.73
CA LEU A 119 11.88 -20.96 -22.41
C LEU A 119 11.90 -22.28 -21.61
N LYS A 120 10.73 -22.88 -21.35
CA LYS A 120 10.59 -24.20 -20.72
C LYS A 120 11.31 -24.35 -19.37
N PHE A 121 11.57 -23.24 -18.66
CA PHE A 121 12.26 -23.25 -17.36
C PHE A 121 11.52 -24.07 -16.30
N LEU A 122 10.21 -24.27 -16.46
CA LEU A 122 9.37 -25.07 -15.57
C LEU A 122 9.18 -26.54 -16.02
N GLU A 123 9.67 -26.93 -17.21
CA GLU A 123 9.52 -28.30 -17.72
C GLU A 123 10.57 -29.27 -17.16
N GLN A 124 11.65 -28.78 -16.54
CA GLN A 124 12.65 -29.63 -15.91
C GLN A 124 12.30 -29.97 -14.45
N LYS A 125 11.22 -30.74 -14.24
CA LYS A 125 11.07 -31.51 -13.00
C LYS A 125 10.10 -32.70 -13.06
N THR A 126 10.07 -33.45 -14.16
CA THR A 126 9.49 -34.81 -14.16
C THR A 126 10.18 -35.71 -15.18
N LEU A 127 11.48 -35.95 -15.03
CA LEU A 127 12.19 -37.03 -15.72
C LEU A 127 13.44 -37.37 -14.90
N ASN A 128 13.22 -38.06 -13.77
CA ASN A 128 14.21 -38.91 -13.08
C ASN A 128 13.49 -39.65 -11.92
N LYS A 129 12.48 -40.45 -12.26
CA LYS A 129 12.01 -41.57 -11.43
C LYS A 129 11.36 -42.58 -12.39
N HIS A 130 11.84 -43.81 -12.31
CA HIS A 130 11.58 -44.96 -13.19
C HIS A 130 12.28 -44.98 -14.55
N ASN A 131 13.45 -45.63 -14.57
CA ASN A 131 13.72 -46.79 -15.41
C ASN A 131 14.97 -47.50 -14.87
N SER A 132 14.81 -48.34 -13.84
CA SER A 132 15.75 -49.44 -13.59
C SER A 132 15.33 -50.58 -14.51
N PRO A 133 16.15 -50.99 -15.50
CA PRO A 133 15.85 -52.16 -16.29
C PRO A 133 16.14 -53.43 -15.48
N ASP A 134 15.15 -54.31 -15.45
CA ASP A 134 15.27 -55.73 -15.09
C ASP A 134 16.45 -56.37 -15.83
N LEU A 135 17.43 -56.88 -15.08
CA LEU A 135 18.38 -57.87 -15.58
C LEU A 135 17.95 -59.24 -15.07
N LYS A 136 17.14 -59.93 -15.87
CA LYS A 136 16.95 -61.38 -15.81
C LYS A 136 18.11 -62.07 -16.56
N GLY A 137 18.79 -62.96 -15.85
CA GLY A 137 19.31 -64.24 -16.35
C GLY A 137 20.45 -64.23 -17.36
N GLN A 138 21.65 -64.59 -16.88
CA GLN A 138 22.39 -65.77 -17.36
C GLN A 138 22.97 -66.49 -16.15
#